data_AF-A0A969DBZ5-F1
#
_entry.id   AF-A0A969DBZ5-F1
#
_cell.length_a   1.000
_cell.length_b   1.000
_cell.length_c   1.000
_cell.angle_alpha   90.00
_cell.angle_beta   90.00
_cell.angle_gamma   90.00
#
_symmetry.space_group_name_H-M   'P 1'
#
loop_
_entity.id
_entity.type
_entity.pdbx_description
1 polymer ?
#
loop_
_entity_poly.entity_id
_entity_poly.type
_entity_poly.pdbx_seq_one_letter_code
_entity_poly.pdbx_strand_id
1 'polypeptide(L)'
;MNDEPISPVQVLKYLKSAGQLDNFIETILSQHAIAQHLQAHPELLPTEAICEQRIKDFRQTQKLNDPSVFEIWQQQNNLELGALSDRLQQQWSMQQLIKLVSQPRLHEHFIRRKLQLDQVYLACIIVQDETLASELYDQIKEGHLLKR
;
A
#
# COMPACT_ATOMS: atom_id res chain seq x y z
N MET A 1 -33.33 20.91 1.29
CA MET A 1 -32.01 21.54 1.53
C MET A 1 -32.00 22.80 0.69
N ASN A 2 -31.76 23.96 1.28
CA ASN A 2 -31.75 25.22 0.52
C ASN A 2 -30.46 25.32 -0.30
N ASP A 3 -30.58 25.65 -1.58
CA ASP A 3 -29.48 25.92 -2.53
C ASP A 3 -28.79 27.26 -2.24
N GLU A 4 -28.39 27.50 -0.99
CA GLU A 4 -27.52 28.64 -0.68
C GLU A 4 -26.06 28.25 -0.96
N PRO A 5 -25.36 28.92 -1.89
CA PRO A 5 -23.98 28.58 -2.22
C PRO A 5 -23.06 28.88 -1.03
N ILE A 6 -22.33 27.86 -0.58
CA ILE A 6 -21.33 28.01 0.48
C ILE A 6 -20.05 28.60 -0.14
N SER A 7 -19.64 29.77 0.33
CA SER A 7 -18.37 30.39 -0.09
C SER A 7 -17.16 29.67 0.52
N PRO A 8 -15.96 29.73 -0.11
CA PRO A 8 -14.74 29.15 0.45
C PRO A 8 -14.40 29.65 1.86
N VAL A 9 -14.71 30.92 2.14
CA VAL A 9 -14.53 31.51 3.48
C VAL A 9 -15.46 30.86 4.51
N GLN A 10 -16.70 30.54 4.13
CA GLN A 10 -17.63 29.82 5.00
C GLN A 10 -17.18 28.37 5.21
N VAL A 11 -16.66 27.69 4.18
CA VAL A 11 -16.07 26.34 4.33
C VAL A 11 -14.95 26.35 5.37
N LEU A 12 -14.02 27.30 5.30
CA LEU A 12 -12.92 27.43 6.27
C LEU A 12 -13.44 27.72 7.68
N LYS A 13 -14.47 28.57 7.81
CA LYS A 13 -15.12 28.83 9.11
C LYS A 13 -15.75 27.56 9.69
N TYR A 14 -16.45 26.78 8.86
CA TYR A 14 -17.06 25.52 9.30
C TYR A 14 -16.02 24.47 9.69
N LEU A 15 -14.96 24.30 8.90
CA LEU A 15 -13.84 23.42 9.21
C LEU A 15 -13.16 23.82 10.53
N LYS A 16 -12.99 25.12 10.77
CA LYS A 16 -12.45 25.63 12.03
C LYS A 16 -13.37 25.31 13.20
N SER A 17 -14.68 25.58 13.09
CA SER A 17 -15.63 25.30 14.16
C SER A 17 -15.80 23.79 14.43
N ALA A 18 -15.60 22.95 13.42
CA ALA A 18 -15.64 21.51 13.53
C ALA A 18 -14.33 20.89 14.06
N GLY A 19 -13.27 21.70 14.26
CA GLY A 19 -11.96 21.20 14.67
C GLY A 19 -11.23 20.38 13.59
N GLN A 20 -11.63 20.51 12.32
CA GLN A 20 -11.07 19.75 11.19
C GLN A 20 -10.12 20.57 10.32
N LEU A 21 -9.95 21.87 10.62
CA LEU A 21 -9.15 22.77 9.80
C LEU A 21 -7.68 22.32 9.71
N ASP A 22 -7.08 21.91 10.83
CA ASP A 22 -5.66 21.55 10.87
C ASP A 22 -5.39 20.30 10.02
N ASN A 23 -6.19 19.25 10.18
CA ASN A 23 -6.12 18.04 9.36
C ASN A 23 -6.33 18.34 7.86
N PHE A 24 -7.24 19.27 7.55
CA PHE A 24 -7.51 19.68 6.18
C PHE A 24 -6.31 20.42 5.56
N ILE A 25 -5.71 21.36 6.30
CA ILE A 25 -4.49 22.05 5.88
C ILE A 25 -3.34 21.06 5.70
N GLU A 26 -3.14 20.14 6.64
CA GLU A 26 -2.09 19.10 6.54
C GLU A 26 -2.28 18.24 5.29
N THR A 27 -3.52 17.87 4.99
CA THR A 27 -3.86 17.11 3.77
C THR A 27 -3.49 17.90 2.52
N ILE A 28 -3.83 19.18 2.45
CA ILE A 28 -3.50 20.05 1.29
C ILE A 28 -1.98 20.18 1.15
N LEU A 29 -1.27 20.48 2.24
CA LEU A 29 0.18 20.66 2.21
C LEU A 29 0.89 19.39 1.78
N SER A 30 0.43 18.23 2.27
CA SER A 30 0.96 16.92 1.87
C SER A 30 0.75 16.67 0.38
N GLN A 31 -0.47 16.86 -0.12
CA GLN A 31 -0.78 16.71 -1.55
C GLN A 31 0.05 17.67 -2.42
N HIS A 32 0.24 18.91 -1.96
CA HIS A 32 1.04 19.89 -2.66
C HIS A 32 2.52 19.49 -2.73
N ALA A 33 3.10 19.05 -1.60
CA ALA A 33 4.48 18.57 -1.56
C ALA A 33 4.68 17.36 -2.49
N ILE A 34 3.74 16.40 -2.48
CA ILE A 34 3.75 15.25 -3.40
C ILE A 34 3.72 15.73 -4.86
N ALA A 35 2.83 16.67 -5.19
CA ALA A 35 2.73 17.21 -6.55
C ALA A 35 4.03 17.88 -7.00
N GLN A 36 4.67 18.66 -6.13
CA GLN A 36 5.98 19.26 -6.41
C GLN A 36 7.07 18.21 -6.66
N HIS A 37 7.11 17.15 -5.83
CA HIS A 37 8.05 16.05 -6.03
C HIS A 37 7.81 15.31 -7.34
N LEU A 38 6.56 15.06 -7.73
CA LEU A 38 6.24 14.43 -9.01
C LEU A 38 6.58 15.33 -10.21
N GLN A 39 6.43 16.65 -10.08
CA GLN A 39 6.86 17.59 -11.13
C GLN A 39 8.37 17.61 -11.30
N ALA A 40 9.13 17.45 -10.22
CA ALA A 40 10.60 17.37 -10.28
C ALA A 40 11.12 16.04 -10.87
N HIS A 41 10.25 15.03 -10.99
CA HIS A 41 10.57 13.69 -11.44
C HIS A 41 9.59 13.21 -12.54
N PRO A 42 9.59 13.84 -13.73
CA PRO A 42 8.68 13.49 -14.82
C PRO A 42 8.84 12.04 -15.31
N GLU A 43 10.01 11.43 -15.09
CA GLU A 43 10.27 10.02 -15.39
C GLU A 43 9.41 9.04 -14.58
N LEU A 44 8.82 9.48 -13.47
CA LEU A 44 7.91 8.67 -12.65
C LEU A 44 6.48 8.64 -13.19
N LEU A 45 6.15 9.56 -14.12
CA LEU A 45 4.85 9.59 -14.77
C LEU A 45 4.69 8.38 -15.70
N PRO A 46 3.50 7.74 -15.72
CA PRO A 46 3.27 6.59 -16.57
C PRO A 46 3.27 7.00 -18.04
N THR A 47 3.85 6.15 -18.90
CA THR A 47 3.65 6.24 -20.35
C THR A 47 2.23 5.79 -20.72
N GLU A 48 1.79 6.10 -21.93
CA GLU A 48 0.50 5.67 -22.45
C GLU A 48 0.33 4.14 -22.38
N ALA A 49 1.36 3.38 -22.77
CA ALA A 49 1.37 1.93 -22.67
C ALA A 49 1.18 1.41 -21.23
N ILE A 50 1.78 2.08 -20.25
CA ILE A 50 1.58 1.74 -18.83
C ILE A 50 0.14 2.06 -18.41
N CYS A 51 -0.44 3.17 -18.86
CA CYS A 51 -1.82 3.53 -18.55
C CYS A 51 -2.81 2.49 -19.09
N GLU A 52 -2.66 2.10 -20.36
CA GLU A 52 -3.49 1.06 -20.96
C GLU A 52 -3.38 -0.27 -20.22
N GLN A 53 -2.16 -0.69 -19.89
CA GLN A 53 -1.93 -1.93 -19.15
C GLN A 53 -2.59 -1.87 -17.78
N ARG A 54 -2.48 -0.74 -17.06
CA ARG A 54 -3.10 -0.58 -15.75
C ARG A 54 -4.61 -0.59 -15.78
N ILE A 55 -5.23 -0.05 -16.83
CA ILE A 55 -6.68 -0.15 -17.02
C ILE A 55 -7.07 -1.61 -17.22
N LYS A 56 -6.32 -2.37 -18.03
CA LYS A 56 -6.54 -3.81 -18.22
C LYS A 56 -6.39 -4.58 -16.91
N ASP A 57 -5.30 -4.36 -16.18
CA ASP A 57 -5.03 -5.02 -14.90
C ASP A 57 -6.09 -4.68 -13.85
N PHE A 58 -6.54 -3.42 -13.82
CA PHE A 58 -7.62 -2.99 -12.94
C PHE A 58 -8.91 -3.74 -13.26
N ARG A 59 -9.30 -3.80 -14.53
CA ARG A 59 -10.49 -4.56 -14.96
C ARG A 59 -10.36 -6.03 -14.62
N GLN A 60 -9.19 -6.64 -14.83
CA GLN A 60 -8.97 -8.03 -14.48
C GLN A 60 -9.08 -8.28 -12.96
N THR A 61 -8.42 -7.44 -12.15
CA THR A 61 -8.42 -7.55 -10.69
C THR A 61 -9.82 -7.38 -10.11
N GLN A 62 -10.59 -6.44 -10.66
CA GLN A 62 -11.97 -6.17 -10.25
C GLN A 62 -13.01 -7.06 -10.94
N LYS A 63 -12.59 -8.01 -11.78
CA LYS A 63 -13.45 -8.90 -12.58
C LYS A 63 -14.43 -8.16 -13.52
N LEU A 64 -14.02 -7.00 -14.04
CA LEU A 64 -14.76 -6.12 -14.96
C LEU A 64 -14.37 -6.35 -16.43
N ASN A 65 -14.14 -7.60 -16.81
CA ASN A 65 -13.68 -7.95 -18.17
C ASN A 65 -14.79 -7.84 -19.21
N ASP A 66 -16.05 -8.02 -18.80
CA ASP A 66 -17.22 -7.78 -19.65
C ASP A 66 -17.44 -6.26 -19.79
N PRO A 67 -17.54 -5.72 -21.03
CA PRO A 67 -17.82 -4.30 -21.27
C PRO A 67 -19.09 -3.79 -20.56
N SER A 68 -20.16 -4.58 -20.55
CA SER A 68 -21.46 -4.20 -19.98
C SER A 68 -21.37 -4.08 -18.45
N VAL A 69 -20.63 -4.99 -17.82
CA VAL A 69 -20.38 -4.98 -16.38
C VAL A 69 -19.50 -3.79 -16.00
N PHE A 70 -18.52 -3.46 -16.84
CA PHE A 70 -17.66 -2.30 -16.64
C PHE A 70 -18.45 -0.97 -16.74
N GLU A 71 -19.34 -0.82 -17.72
CA GLU A 71 -20.20 0.36 -17.86
C GLU A 71 -21.11 0.56 -16.64
N ILE A 72 -21.74 -0.52 -16.14
CA ILE A 72 -22.56 -0.46 -14.92
C ILE A 72 -21.71 -0.03 -13.72
N TRP A 73 -20.50 -0.59 -13.58
CA TRP A 73 -19.59 -0.21 -12.51
C TRP A 73 -19.17 1.27 -12.60
N GLN A 74 -18.90 1.77 -13.81
CA GLN A 74 -18.59 3.19 -14.04
C GLN A 74 -19.74 4.10 -13.60
N GLN A 75 -20.99 3.76 -13.97
CA GLN A 75 -22.18 4.50 -13.56
C GLN A 75 -22.38 4.47 -12.04
N GLN A 76 -22.23 3.31 -11.40
CA GLN A 76 -22.36 3.17 -9.94
C GLN A 76 -21.33 4.00 -9.17
N ASN A 77 -20.12 4.17 -9.74
CA ASN A 77 -19.05 4.93 -9.11
C ASN A 77 -19.03 6.40 -9.56
N ASN A 78 -19.93 6.84 -10.44
CA ASN A 78 -19.89 8.14 -11.11
C ASN A 78 -18.49 8.44 -11.70
N LEU A 79 -17.87 7.44 -12.32
CA LEU A 79 -16.51 7.52 -12.86
C LEU A 79 -16.53 7.38 -14.38
N GLU A 80 -16.21 8.47 -15.06
CA GLU A 80 -15.88 8.43 -16.49
C GLU A 80 -14.52 7.78 -16.73
N LEU A 81 -14.28 7.31 -17.95
CA LEU A 81 -13.03 6.65 -18.33
C LEU A 81 -11.81 7.55 -18.11
N GLY A 82 -11.93 8.85 -18.41
CA GLY A 82 -10.88 9.84 -18.16
C GLY A 82 -10.53 9.95 -16.67
N ALA A 83 -11.54 10.08 -15.81
CA ALA A 83 -11.35 10.15 -14.36
C ALA A 83 -10.75 8.86 -13.78
N LEU A 84 -11.10 7.69 -14.32
CA LEU A 84 -10.45 6.43 -13.95
C LEU A 84 -8.98 6.42 -14.37
N SER A 85 -8.67 6.86 -15.59
CA SER A 85 -7.31 6.97 -16.09
C SER A 85 -6.46 7.86 -15.19
N ASP A 86 -6.93 9.09 -14.90
CA ASP A 86 -6.24 10.05 -14.03
C ASP A 86 -5.97 9.46 -12.64
N ARG A 87 -6.97 8.77 -12.07
CA ARG A 87 -6.82 8.10 -10.77
C ARG A 87 -5.76 7.00 -10.81
N LEU A 88 -5.76 6.16 -11.85
CA LEU A 88 -4.76 5.10 -12.01
C LEU A 88 -3.36 5.68 -12.25
N GLN A 89 -3.26 6.79 -12.98
CA GLN A 89 -2.00 7.52 -13.19
C GLN A 89 -1.46 8.08 -11.87
N GLN A 90 -2.29 8.77 -11.09
CA GLN A 90 -1.89 9.28 -9.77
C GLN A 90 -1.42 8.16 -8.84
N GLN A 91 -2.14 7.04 -8.80
CA GLN A 91 -1.72 5.87 -8.03
C GLN A 91 -0.38 5.31 -8.52
N TRP A 92 -0.09 5.36 -9.82
CA TRP A 92 1.18 4.89 -10.38
C TRP A 92 2.31 5.75 -9.89
N SER A 93 2.22 7.05 -10.15
CA SER A 93 3.24 8.04 -9.82
C SER A 93 3.53 8.02 -8.32
N MET A 94 2.50 7.87 -7.49
CA MET A 94 2.67 7.67 -6.05
C MET A 94 3.48 6.43 -5.71
N GLN A 95 3.16 5.26 -6.30
CA GLN A 95 3.91 4.04 -6.05
C GLN A 95 5.37 4.14 -6.49
N GLN A 96 5.63 4.79 -7.64
CA GLN A 96 6.99 5.02 -8.12
C GLN A 96 7.75 5.98 -7.21
N LEU A 97 7.11 7.05 -6.74
CA LEU A 97 7.71 7.98 -5.78
C LEU A 97 8.03 7.29 -4.45
N ILE A 98 7.12 6.47 -3.91
CA ILE A 98 7.37 5.67 -2.71
C ILE A 98 8.60 4.79 -2.92
N LYS A 99 8.70 4.09 -4.06
CA LYS A 99 9.87 3.26 -4.37
C LYS A 99 11.15 4.09 -4.42
N LEU A 100 11.15 5.19 -5.16
CA LEU A 100 12.30 6.08 -5.29
C LEU A 100 12.82 6.57 -3.92
N VAL A 101 11.90 6.98 -3.03
CA VAL A 101 12.25 7.54 -1.72
C VAL A 101 12.63 6.44 -0.71
N SER A 102 11.95 5.30 -0.74
CA SER A 102 12.12 4.23 0.26
C SER A 102 13.23 3.24 -0.08
N GLN A 103 13.49 2.96 -1.36
CA GLN A 103 14.43 1.93 -1.80
C GLN A 103 15.86 2.17 -1.29
N PRO A 104 16.42 3.39 -1.29
CA PRO A 104 17.75 3.64 -0.73
C PRO A 104 17.84 3.37 0.77
N ARG A 105 16.72 3.53 1.50
CA ARG A 105 16.65 3.41 2.97
C ARG A 105 16.23 2.01 3.42
N LEU A 106 15.79 1.16 2.49
CA LEU A 106 15.21 -0.13 2.81
C LEU A 106 16.20 -1.05 3.54
N HIS A 107 17.45 -1.07 3.09
CA HIS A 107 18.49 -1.91 3.70
C HIS A 107 18.81 -1.46 5.13
N GLU A 108 19.04 -0.16 5.33
CA GLU A 108 19.29 0.42 6.66
C GLU A 108 18.12 0.11 7.62
N HIS A 109 16.91 0.31 7.13
CA HIS A 109 15.70 0.06 7.90
C HIS A 109 15.49 -1.43 8.22
N PHE A 110 15.85 -2.34 7.30
CA PHE A 110 15.87 -3.78 7.55
C PHE A 110 16.88 -4.16 8.64
N ILE A 111 18.14 -3.69 8.53
CA ILE A 111 19.19 -3.97 9.53
C ILE A 111 18.75 -3.52 10.92
N ARG A 112 18.17 -2.31 11.03
CA ARG A 112 17.68 -1.77 12.31
C ARG A 112 16.60 -2.64 12.96
N ARG A 113 15.80 -3.36 12.17
CA ARG A 113 14.70 -4.21 12.64
C ARG A 113 15.02 -5.69 12.56
N LYS A 114 16.23 -6.07 12.16
CA LYS A 114 16.62 -7.47 11.92
C LYS A 114 16.27 -8.37 13.09
N LEU A 115 16.57 -7.95 14.33
CA LEU A 115 16.27 -8.73 15.54
C LEU A 115 14.76 -9.03 15.73
N GLN A 116 13.89 -8.13 15.26
CA GLN A 116 12.42 -8.31 15.32
C GLN A 116 11.87 -9.08 14.12
N LEU A 117 12.60 -9.06 13.00
CA LEU A 117 12.25 -9.73 11.75
C LEU A 117 12.84 -11.14 11.66
N ASP A 118 13.84 -11.45 12.47
CA ASP A 118 14.44 -12.78 12.57
C ASP A 118 13.38 -13.74 13.13
N GLN A 119 13.02 -14.72 12.30
CA GLN A 119 12.11 -15.80 12.67
C GLN A 119 12.93 -17.05 13.01
N VAL A 120 12.57 -17.70 14.10
CA VAL A 120 13.13 -19.00 14.50
C VAL A 120 12.03 -20.04 14.42
N TYR A 121 12.31 -21.14 13.72
CA TYR A 121 11.47 -22.32 13.74
C TYR A 121 11.87 -23.18 14.94
N LEU A 122 10.94 -23.34 15.88
CA LEU A 122 11.10 -24.23 17.03
C LEU A 122 10.36 -25.53 16.75
N ALA A 123 11.08 -26.65 16.81
CA ALA A 123 10.48 -27.98 16.88
C ALA A 123 10.57 -28.46 18.33
N CYS A 124 9.45 -28.94 18.88
CA CYS A 124 9.38 -29.49 20.23
C CYS A 124 8.93 -30.95 20.15
N ILE A 125 9.67 -31.84 20.80
CA ILE A 125 9.32 -33.26 20.94
C ILE A 125 8.97 -33.46 22.41
N ILE A 126 7.74 -33.91 22.68
CA ILE A 126 7.25 -34.20 24.02
C ILE A 126 7.20 -35.70 24.19
N VAL A 127 7.87 -36.22 25.23
CA VAL A 127 7.90 -37.65 25.58
C VAL A 127 7.45 -37.85 27.02
N GLN A 128 7.02 -39.07 27.32
CA GLN A 128 6.49 -39.43 28.65
C GLN A 128 7.58 -39.85 29.65
N ASP A 129 8.79 -40.17 29.16
CA ASP A 129 9.89 -40.71 29.95
C ASP A 129 11.15 -39.84 29.79
N GLU A 130 11.83 -39.58 30.92
CA GLU A 130 13.07 -38.80 30.98
C GLU A 130 14.24 -39.52 30.29
N THR A 131 14.31 -40.84 30.37
CA THR A 131 15.35 -41.65 29.72
C THR A 131 15.26 -41.52 28.20
N LEU A 132 14.04 -41.64 27.65
CA LEU A 132 13.78 -41.44 26.23
C LEU A 132 14.06 -39.99 25.80
N ALA A 133 13.77 -39.00 26.67
CA ALA A 133 14.12 -37.61 26.40
C ALA A 133 15.63 -37.42 26.26
N SER A 134 16.42 -38.03 27.14
CA SER A 134 17.88 -37.96 27.11
C SER A 134 18.46 -38.66 25.88
N GLU A 135 17.97 -39.86 25.54
CA GLU A 135 18.40 -40.58 24.34
C GLU A 135 18.12 -39.80 23.06
N LEU A 136 16.91 -39.23 22.93
CA LEU A 136 16.55 -38.40 21.78
C LEU A 136 17.38 -37.12 21.72
N TYR A 137 17.69 -36.50 22.86
CA TYR A 137 18.55 -35.33 22.93
C TYR A 137 19.95 -35.63 22.40
N ASP A 138 20.57 -36.72 22.86
CA ASP A 138 21.91 -37.12 22.43
C ASP A 138 21.92 -37.47 20.94
N GLN A 139 20.91 -38.21 20.45
CA GLN A 139 20.78 -38.53 19.02
C GLN A 139 20.58 -37.28 18.14
N ILE A 140 19.83 -36.28 18.61
CA ILE A 140 19.67 -35.00 17.89
C ILE A 140 21.00 -34.23 17.88
N LYS A 141 21.71 -34.20 19.00
CA LYS A 141 23.00 -33.49 19.15
C LYS A 141 24.10 -34.11 18.28
N GLU A 142 24.09 -35.43 18.14
CA GLU A 142 24.98 -36.19 17.26
C GLU A 142 24.56 -36.13 15.77
N GLY A 143 23.40 -35.56 15.45
CA GLY A 143 22.93 -35.32 14.08
C GLY A 143 22.20 -36.49 13.43
N HIS A 144 21.75 -37.48 14.22
CA HIS A 144 21.13 -38.70 13.71
C HIS A 144 19.65 -38.54 13.29
N LEU A 145 18.93 -37.56 13.86
CA LEU A 145 17.46 -37.45 13.70
C LEU A 145 16.97 -36.24 12.90
N LEU A 146 17.72 -35.13 12.87
CA LEU A 146 17.33 -33.92 12.15
C LEU A 146 18.30 -33.68 11.00
N LYS A 147 18.02 -34.26 9.83
CA LYS A 147 18.57 -33.75 8.57
C LYS A 147 17.79 -32.51 8.18
N ARG A 148 18.50 -31.38 8.04
CA ARG A 148 17.99 -30.19 7.35
C ARG A 148 17.77 -30.49 5.87
#